data_AF-A0A1M3KK35-F1
#
_entry.id   AF-A0A1M3KK35-F1
#
_cell.length_a   1.000
_cell.length_b   1.000
_cell.length_c   1.000
_cell.angle_alpha   90.00
_cell.angle_beta   90.00
_cell.angle_gamma   90.00
#
_symmetry.space_group_name_H-M   'P 1'
#
loop_
_entity.id
_entity.type
_entity.pdbx_description
1 polymer ?
#
loop_
_entity_poly.entity_id
_entity_poly.type
_entity_poly.pdbx_seq_one_letter_code
_entity_poly.pdbx_strand_id
1 'polypeptide(L)'
;MSGLAALLGRLDAVLVAAVTDGEVGVVRSLRLHVGGLAGDLPEPARLLALGDRLFACPRVREAESGSARLCVWEGGQVATVSASPAPRTVVVLTVLGSGGALHLCERSP
;
A
#
# COMPACT_ATOMS: atom_id res chain seq x y z
N MET A 1 4.25 10.82 -17.63
CA MET A 1 3.91 10.19 -16.34
C MET A 1 5.12 9.40 -15.87
N SER A 2 5.55 9.54 -14.62
CA SER A 2 6.67 8.74 -14.09
C SER A 2 6.32 7.25 -14.07
N GLY A 3 7.32 6.37 -14.22
CA GLY A 3 7.11 4.91 -14.18
C GLY A 3 6.42 4.44 -12.90
N LEU A 4 6.68 5.13 -11.78
CA LEU A 4 6.04 4.87 -10.49
C LEU A 4 4.52 5.12 -10.51
N ALA A 5 4.06 6.23 -11.08
CA ALA A 5 2.63 6.55 -11.13
C ALA A 5 1.84 5.48 -11.91
N ALA A 6 2.42 4.98 -13.01
CA ALA A 6 1.82 3.90 -13.80
C ALA A 6 1.78 2.57 -13.02
N LEU A 7 2.85 2.25 -12.29
CA LEU A 7 2.92 1.06 -11.41
C LEU A 7 1.86 1.11 -10.31
N LEU A 8 1.75 2.25 -9.62
CA LEU A 8 0.74 2.44 -8.57
C LEU A 8 -0.68 2.35 -9.12
N GLY A 9 -0.95 2.90 -10.31
CA GLY A 9 -2.26 2.79 -10.95
C GLY A 9 -2.66 1.35 -11.30
N ARG A 10 -1.72 0.52 -11.78
CA ARG A 10 -1.99 -0.90 -12.05
C ARG A 10 -2.27 -1.68 -10.77
N LEU A 11 -1.47 -1.45 -9.73
CA LEU A 11 -1.67 -2.09 -8.44
C LEU A 11 -3.02 -1.74 -7.82
N ASP A 12 -3.45 -0.48 -7.96
CA ASP A 12 -4.76 -0.04 -7.51
C ASP A 12 -5.89 -0.80 -8.23
N ALA A 13 -5.78 -0.94 -9.55
CA ALA A 13 -6.76 -1.67 -10.34
C ALA A 13 -6.84 -3.16 -9.96
N VAL A 14 -5.70 -3.84 -9.81
CA VAL A 14 -5.67 -5.27 -9.41
C VAL A 14 -6.24 -5.46 -8.00
N LEU A 15 -5.86 -4.58 -7.07
CA LEU A 15 -6.38 -4.63 -5.71
C LEU A 15 -7.89 -4.40 -5.66
N VAL A 16 -8.41 -3.41 -6.40
CA VAL A 16 -9.85 -3.15 -6.47
C VAL A 16 -10.58 -4.36 -7.01
N ALA A 17 -10.07 -5.01 -8.07
CA ALA A 17 -10.66 -6.23 -8.60
C ALA A 17 -10.69 -7.35 -7.53
N ALA A 18 -9.55 -7.67 -6.92
CA ALA A 18 -9.45 -8.74 -5.91
C ALA A 18 -10.35 -8.51 -4.67
N VAL A 19 -10.51 -7.24 -4.25
CA VAL A 19 -11.42 -6.89 -3.15
C VAL A 19 -12.89 -7.01 -3.59
N THR A 20 -13.21 -6.58 -4.81
CA THR A 20 -14.58 -6.63 -5.35
C THR A 20 -15.04 -8.07 -5.60
N ASP A 21 -14.14 -8.91 -6.10
CA ASP A 21 -14.39 -10.33 -6.37
C ASP A 21 -14.42 -11.17 -5.08
N GLY A 22 -14.12 -10.56 -3.92
CA GLY A 22 -14.18 -11.19 -2.61
C GLY A 22 -13.03 -12.15 -2.32
N GLU A 23 -11.99 -12.18 -3.17
CA GLU A 23 -10.85 -13.11 -3.05
C GLU A 23 -10.12 -12.96 -1.72
N VAL A 24 -10.05 -11.73 -1.19
CA VAL A 24 -9.35 -11.42 0.06
C VAL A 24 -10.31 -11.33 1.26
N GLY A 25 -11.62 -11.32 1.03
CA GLY A 25 -12.64 -11.08 2.05
C GLY A 25 -12.55 -9.70 2.70
N VAL A 26 -12.90 -9.59 4.00
CA VAL A 26 -12.80 -8.33 4.74
C VAL A 26 -11.34 -8.03 5.02
N VAL A 27 -10.83 -6.93 4.46
CA VAL A 27 -9.42 -6.54 4.61
C VAL A 27 -9.11 -6.15 6.07
N ARG A 28 -8.00 -6.68 6.60
CA ARG A 28 -7.53 -6.47 7.97
C ARG A 28 -6.15 -5.82 8.05
N SER A 29 -5.29 -6.06 7.05
CA SER A 29 -3.94 -5.51 7.06
C SER A 29 -3.45 -5.18 5.66
N LEU A 30 -2.66 -4.12 5.58
CA LEU A 30 -2.01 -3.63 4.37
C LEU A 30 -0.51 -3.43 4.65
N ARG A 31 0.34 -3.90 3.75
CA ARG A 31 1.76 -3.53 3.70
C ARG A 31 2.11 -3.05 2.31
N LEU A 32 2.61 -1.82 2.20
CA LEU A 32 3.05 -1.23 0.93
C LEU A 32 4.47 -0.70 1.04
N HIS A 33 5.34 -1.12 0.14
CA HIS A 33 6.69 -0.61 0.03
C HIS A 33 6.94 -0.09 -1.38
N VAL A 34 7.48 1.12 -1.48
CA VAL A 34 7.89 1.75 -2.74
C VAL A 34 9.40 1.98 -2.71
N GLY A 35 10.11 1.36 -3.64
CA GLY A 35 11.50 1.69 -3.95
C GLY A 35 11.58 2.48 -5.24
N GLY A 36 12.49 3.44 -5.33
CA GLY A 36 12.68 4.26 -6.53
C GLY A 36 13.79 5.29 -6.39
N LEU A 37 13.98 6.09 -7.43
CA LEU A 37 14.92 7.21 -7.40
C LEU A 37 14.44 8.27 -6.41
N ALA A 38 15.36 8.87 -5.65
CA ALA A 38 15.03 9.75 -4.53
C ALA A 38 14.08 10.91 -4.90
N GLY A 39 14.20 11.47 -6.11
CA GLY A 39 13.34 12.55 -6.60
C GLY A 39 11.92 12.13 -7.00
N ASP A 40 11.68 10.83 -7.17
CA ASP A 40 10.41 10.26 -7.61
C ASP A 40 9.64 9.56 -6.48
N LEU A 41 10.22 9.48 -5.28
CA LEU A 41 9.60 8.76 -4.16
C LEU A 41 8.39 9.52 -3.61
N PRO A 42 7.27 8.82 -3.37
CA PRO A 42 6.11 9.41 -2.72
C PRO A 42 6.37 9.54 -1.23
N GLU A 43 5.83 10.59 -0.61
CA GLU A 43 5.81 10.67 0.85
C GLU A 43 5.03 9.48 1.43
N PRO A 44 5.56 8.78 2.46
CA PRO A 44 4.87 7.65 3.08
C PRO A 44 3.45 7.99 3.55
N ALA A 45 3.21 9.23 4.00
CA ALA A 45 1.87 9.70 4.39
C ALA A 45 0.83 9.55 3.27
N ARG A 46 1.22 9.80 2.02
CA ARG A 46 0.33 9.67 0.84
C ARG A 46 0.00 8.22 0.53
N LEU A 47 0.89 7.29 0.87
CA LEU A 47 0.66 5.85 0.69
C LEU A 47 -0.43 5.31 1.63
N LEU A 48 -0.67 5.96 2.77
CA LEU A 48 -1.75 5.61 3.70
C LEU A 48 -3.15 5.85 3.11
N ALA A 49 -3.28 6.68 2.06
CA ALA A 49 -4.55 6.88 1.35
C ALA A 49 -5.11 5.58 0.74
N LEU A 50 -4.25 4.57 0.52
CA LEU A 50 -4.69 3.24 0.15
C LEU A 50 -5.45 2.55 1.29
N GLY A 51 -4.93 2.67 2.53
CA GLY A 51 -5.59 2.15 3.73
C GLY A 51 -6.93 2.84 4.00
N ASP A 52 -7.00 4.17 3.84
CA ASP A 52 -8.25 4.92 4.02
C ASP A 52 -9.38 4.38 3.12
N ARG A 53 -9.05 4.12 1.84
CA ARG A 53 -10.00 3.59 0.86
C ARG A 53 -10.41 2.15 1.18
N LEU A 54 -9.47 1.30 1.57
CA LEU A 54 -9.73 -0.12 1.85
C LEU A 54 -10.50 -0.34 3.15
N PHE A 55 -10.18 0.40 4.20
CA PHE A 55 -10.75 0.17 5.54
C PHE A 55 -12.03 0.98 5.78
N ALA A 56 -12.23 2.07 5.03
CA ALA A 56 -13.44 2.90 5.05
C ALA A 56 -13.88 3.36 6.45
N CYS A 57 -12.91 3.61 7.34
CA CYS A 57 -13.13 4.14 8.68
C CYS A 57 -12.02 5.16 9.06
N PRO A 58 -12.18 5.89 10.17
CA PRO A 58 -11.16 6.83 10.64
C PRO A 58 -9.86 6.16 11.13
N ARG A 59 -8.75 6.87 10.96
CA ARG A 59 -7.46 6.55 11.59
C ARG A 59 -7.50 6.92 13.08
N VAL A 60 -6.95 6.07 13.94
CA VAL A 60 -6.88 6.31 15.40
C VAL A 60 -5.47 6.51 15.91
N ARG A 61 -4.47 5.94 15.22
CA ARG A 61 -3.07 6.05 15.64
C ARG A 61 -2.17 6.03 14.44
N GLU A 62 -1.17 6.89 14.44
CA GLU A 62 -0.11 6.91 13.44
C GLU A 62 1.24 6.99 14.16
N ALA A 63 2.23 6.26 13.64
CA ALA A 63 3.61 6.29 14.11
C ALA A 63 4.55 6.32 12.92
N GLU A 64 5.64 7.06 13.06
CA GLU A 64 6.68 7.20 12.04
C GLU A 64 8.00 6.62 12.55
N SER A 65 8.72 5.94 11.65
CA SER A 65 10.08 5.48 11.89
C SER A 65 10.88 5.58 10.59
N GLY A 66 11.71 6.62 10.47
CA GLY A 66 12.50 6.86 9.27
C GLY A 66 11.62 7.01 8.03
N SER A 67 11.82 6.15 7.05
CA SER A 67 11.07 6.14 5.78
C SER A 67 9.77 5.32 5.82
N ALA A 68 9.35 4.87 7.00
CA ALA A 68 8.17 4.04 7.19
C ALA A 68 7.13 4.71 8.10
N ARG A 69 5.86 4.44 7.82
CA ARG A 69 4.73 4.78 8.67
C ARG A 69 3.88 3.57 8.98
N LEU A 70 3.43 3.50 10.22
CA LEU A 70 2.44 2.56 10.72
C LEU A 70 1.18 3.36 11.05
N CYS A 71 0.02 2.88 10.62
CA CYS A 71 -1.25 3.47 11.01
C CYS A 71 -2.26 2.39 11.40
N VAL A 72 -3.10 2.71 12.38
CA VAL A 72 -4.19 1.87 12.90
C VAL A 72 -5.50 2.62 12.72
N TRP A 73 -6.53 1.88 12.32
CA TRP A 73 -7.89 2.37 12.09
C TRP A 73 -8.86 1.91 13.18
N GLU A 74 -10.00 2.58 13.32
CA GLU A 74 -11.01 2.30 14.36
C GLU A 74 -11.48 0.83 14.39
N GLY A 75 -11.54 0.17 13.23
CA GLY A 75 -11.93 -1.24 13.13
C GLY A 75 -10.81 -2.24 13.47
N GLY A 76 -9.68 -1.77 14.00
CA GLY A 76 -8.50 -2.56 14.33
C GLY A 76 -7.62 -2.93 13.12
N GLN A 77 -7.91 -2.40 11.93
CA GLN A 77 -7.07 -2.61 10.76
C GLN A 77 -5.74 -1.87 10.88
N VAL A 78 -4.70 -2.43 10.28
CA VAL A 78 -3.34 -1.89 10.35
C VAL A 78 -2.72 -1.77 8.96
N ALA A 79 -2.12 -0.61 8.68
CA ALA A 79 -1.27 -0.41 7.52
C ALA A 79 0.18 -0.13 7.92
N THR A 80 1.13 -0.75 7.21
CA THR A 80 2.53 -0.33 7.22
C THR A 80 2.93 0.10 5.82
N VAL A 81 3.37 1.34 5.67
CA VAL A 81 3.80 1.89 4.38
C VAL A 81 5.23 2.40 4.46
N SER A 82 5.99 2.29 3.39
CA SER A 82 7.35 2.84 3.34
C SER A 82 7.77 3.23 1.94
N ALA A 83 8.67 4.21 1.85
CA ALA A 83 9.24 4.65 0.59
C ALA A 83 10.75 4.88 0.75
N SER A 84 11.61 4.18 0.02
CA SER A 84 13.07 4.31 0.19
C SER A 84 13.83 4.37 -1.14
N PRO A 85 14.98 5.05 -1.19
CA PRO A 85 15.83 5.06 -2.37
C PRO A 85 16.20 3.66 -2.83
N ALA A 86 16.08 3.39 -4.13
CA ALA A 86 16.43 2.13 -4.76
C ALA A 86 16.95 2.36 -6.19
N PRO A 87 17.81 1.47 -6.73
CA PRO A 87 18.37 1.62 -8.07
C PRO A 87 17.33 1.47 -9.19
N ARG A 88 16.16 0.92 -8.90
CA ARG A 88 15.03 0.77 -9.83
C ARG A 88 13.72 0.99 -9.10
N THR A 89 12.68 1.36 -9.85
CA THR A 89 11.32 1.44 -9.29
C THR A 89 10.79 0.05 -8.97
N VAL A 90 10.44 -0.18 -7.72
CA VAL A 90 9.81 -1.40 -7.22
C VAL A 90 8.63 -1.02 -6.36
N VAL A 91 7.52 -1.74 -6.50
CA VAL A 91 6.39 -1.62 -5.60
C VAL A 91 6.01 -3.01 -5.12
N VAL A 92 5.97 -3.18 -3.80
CA VAL A 92 5.55 -4.42 -3.14
C VAL A 92 4.33 -4.12 -2.31
N LEU A 93 3.23 -4.80 -2.60
CA LEU A 93 1.96 -4.68 -1.92
C LEU A 93 1.57 -6.05 -1.36
N THR A 94 1.25 -6.10 -0.08
CA THR A 94 0.60 -7.25 0.57
C THR A 94 -0.68 -6.78 1.23
N VAL A 95 -1.78 -7.46 0.96
CA VAL A 95 -3.08 -7.22 1.58
C VAL A 95 -3.55 -8.52 2.21
N LEU A 96 -3.89 -8.47 3.50
CA LEU A 96 -4.42 -9.61 4.24
C LEU A 96 -5.86 -9.30 4.62
N GLY A 97 -6.73 -10.26 4.39
CA GLY A 97 -8.12 -10.20 4.81
C GLY A 97 -8.62 -11.54 5.35
N SER A 98 -9.90 -11.60 5.68
CA SER A 98 -10.51 -12.80 6.27
C SER A 98 -10.59 -13.99 5.32
N GLY A 99 -10.55 -13.75 4.00
CA GLY A 99 -10.66 -14.79 2.97
C GLY A 99 -9.31 -15.28 2.43
N GLY A 100 -8.23 -14.54 2.68
CA GLY A 100 -6.91 -14.87 2.15
C GLY A 100 -5.94 -13.70 2.13
N ALA A 101 -4.97 -13.79 1.23
CA ALA A 101 -3.91 -12.82 1.06
C ALA A 101 -3.67 -12.52 -0.43
N LEU A 102 -3.54 -11.24 -0.76
CA LEU A 102 -3.07 -10.77 -2.05
C LEU A 102 -1.63 -10.27 -1.90
N HIS A 103 -0.73 -10.74 -2.75
CA HIS A 103 0.65 -10.24 -2.82
C HIS A 103 1.00 -9.86 -4.25
N LEU A 104 1.40 -8.60 -4.44
CA LEU A 104 1.80 -8.05 -5.72
C LEU A 104 3.20 -7.45 -5.62
N CYS A 105 4.03 -7.76 -6.59
CA CYS A 105 5.39 -7.24 -6.70
C CYS A 105 5.60 -6.80 -8.14
N GLU A 106 5.60 -5.48 -8.37
CA GLU A 106 5.88 -4.92 -9.68
C GLU A 106 7.22 -4.18 -9.68
N ARG A 107 7.91 -4.27 -10.81
CA ARG A 107 9.22 -3.62 -11.03
C ARG A 107 9.18 -2.93 -12.38
N SER A 108 9.74 -1.73 -12.45
CA SER A 108 10.07 -1.16 -13.76
C SER A 108 11.21 -1.99 -14.37
N PRO A 109 11.18 -2.31 -15.66
CA PRO A 109 12.32 -2.91 -16.36
C PRO A 109 13.60 -2.07 -16.14
#